data_AF-A0A518HA76-F1
#
_entry.id   AF-A0A518HA76-F1
#
_cell.length_a   1.000
_cell.length_b   1.000
_cell.length_c   1.000
_cell.angle_alpha   90.00
_cell.angle_beta   90.00
_cell.angle_gamma   90.00
#
_symmetry.space_group_name_H-M   'P 1'
#
loop_
_entity.id
_entity.type
_entity.pdbx_description
1 polymer ?
#
loop_
_entity_poly.entity_id
_entity_poly.type
_entity_poly.pdbx_seq_one_letter_code
_entity_poly.pdbx_strand_id
1 'polypeptide(L)'
;MDDRSEERRHGVAFSQPHAMAMADIDGDGLTDLVTGKRRWAHGPTGDEEPGADPVVYWFRPSRGPGSSVRDEPHLIDDASGVGVQIAATDLDGDGTPDVLTASKLGTFLSLNHRAGR
;
A
#
# COMPACT_ATOMS: atom_id res chain seq x y z
N MET A 1 2.71 -16.57 -2.74
CA MET A 1 2.36 -17.20 -1.47
C MET A 1 1.38 -18.31 -1.80
N ASP A 2 1.83 -19.56 -1.81
CA ASP A 2 1.00 -20.72 -2.23
C ASP A 2 -0.14 -21.04 -1.25
N ASP A 3 -0.09 -20.56 -0.01
CA ASP A 3 -1.24 -20.57 0.89
C ASP A 3 -1.48 -19.18 1.51
N ARG A 4 -2.75 -18.80 1.63
CA ARG A 4 -3.20 -17.52 2.19
C ARG A 4 -3.19 -17.55 3.73
N SER A 5 -2.39 -18.41 4.37
CA SER A 5 -2.42 -18.59 5.83
C SER A 5 -2.06 -17.31 6.59
N GLU A 6 -1.15 -16.52 6.04
CA GLU A 6 -0.71 -15.25 6.63
C GLU A 6 -1.81 -14.18 6.62
N GLU A 7 -2.78 -14.25 5.71
CA GLU A 7 -3.92 -13.30 5.66
C GLU A 7 -4.73 -13.34 6.96
N ARG A 8 -4.96 -14.54 7.52
CA ARG A 8 -5.65 -14.68 8.82
C ARG A 8 -4.87 -14.08 9.97
N ARG A 9 -3.54 -14.03 9.87
CA ARG A 9 -2.66 -13.54 10.93
C ARG A 9 -2.43 -12.04 10.86
N HIS A 10 -2.35 -11.49 9.64
CA HIS A 10 -1.94 -10.12 9.36
C HIS A 10 -3.07 -9.24 8.83
N GLY A 11 -4.26 -9.80 8.56
CA GLY A 11 -5.41 -9.10 8.01
C GLY A 11 -5.39 -8.96 6.48
N VAL A 12 -4.20 -9.01 5.87
CA VAL A 12 -4.02 -8.97 4.40
C VAL A 12 -2.84 -9.85 3.99
N ALA A 13 -2.91 -10.44 2.80
CA ALA A 13 -1.77 -11.03 2.12
C ALA A 13 -1.92 -10.84 0.60
N PHE A 14 -0.87 -10.36 -0.05
CA PHE A 14 -0.81 -10.26 -1.50
C PHE A 14 0.62 -10.51 -2.01
N SER A 15 0.69 -10.95 -3.26
CA SER A 15 1.94 -11.23 -3.97
C SER A 15 2.38 -10.05 -4.83
N GLN A 16 3.64 -10.07 -5.26
CA GLN A 16 4.20 -9.14 -6.24
C GLN A 16 4.23 -7.64 -5.84
N PRO A 17 4.62 -7.26 -4.59
CA PRO A 17 5.01 -5.88 -4.33
C PRO A 17 6.22 -5.49 -5.17
N HIS A 18 6.15 -4.35 -5.87
CA HIS A 18 7.19 -3.93 -6.82
C HIS A 18 7.67 -2.49 -6.65
N ALA A 19 6.99 -1.73 -5.79
CA ALA A 19 7.35 -0.39 -5.44
C ALA A 19 6.92 -0.14 -4.00
N MET A 20 7.66 0.71 -3.29
CA MET A 20 7.34 1.12 -1.94
C MET A 20 7.64 2.61 -1.76
N ALA A 21 6.87 3.27 -0.91
CA ALA A 21 7.12 4.62 -0.42
C ALA A 21 6.95 4.65 1.09
N MET A 22 7.46 5.71 1.72
CA MET A 22 7.35 5.94 3.16
C MET A 22 6.92 7.38 3.41
N ALA A 23 5.92 7.56 4.27
CA ALA A 23 5.40 8.85 4.70
C ALA A 23 4.62 8.69 6.00
N ASP A 24 4.39 9.77 6.74
CA ASP A 24 3.47 9.81 7.89
C ASP A 24 2.04 10.08 7.36
N ILE A 25 1.33 9.02 6.98
CA ILE A 25 0.07 9.07 6.24
C ILE A 25 -1.06 9.57 7.14
N ASP A 26 -1.11 9.14 8.40
CA ASP A 26 -2.17 9.54 9.33
C ASP A 26 -1.79 10.74 10.22
N GLY A 27 -0.52 11.11 10.30
CA GLY A 27 -0.07 12.25 11.07
C GLY A 27 0.32 11.97 12.51
N ASP A 28 0.49 10.71 12.88
CA ASP A 28 0.84 10.33 14.26
C ASP A 28 2.33 10.56 14.58
N GLY A 29 3.12 10.95 13.58
CA GLY A 29 4.55 11.22 13.70
C GLY A 29 5.44 9.97 13.52
N LEU A 30 4.86 8.81 13.23
CA LEU A 30 5.57 7.61 12.81
C LEU A 30 5.61 7.53 11.27
N THR A 31 6.62 6.84 10.76
CA THR A 31 6.74 6.62 9.31
C THR A 31 6.00 5.35 8.93
N ASP A 32 5.01 5.49 8.07
CA ASP A 32 4.25 4.38 7.50
C ASP A 32 4.90 3.84 6.22
N LEU A 33 4.52 2.62 5.86
CA LEU A 33 4.89 2.00 4.59
C LEU A 33 3.72 2.03 3.62
N VAL A 34 3.92 2.48 2.38
CA VAL A 34 2.94 2.37 1.29
C VAL A 34 3.47 1.43 0.22
N THR A 35 2.67 0.44 -0.18
CA THR A 35 3.00 -0.50 -1.27
C THR A 35 1.73 -1.13 -1.82
N GLY A 36 1.85 -2.09 -2.74
CA GLY A 36 0.70 -2.74 -3.34
C GLY A 36 1.09 -3.83 -4.32
N LYS A 37 0.11 -4.49 -4.90
CA LYS A 37 0.33 -5.54 -5.90
C LYS A 37 0.50 -4.93 -7.29
N ARG A 38 1.54 -5.36 -8.00
CA ARG A 38 1.68 -5.07 -9.43
C ARG A 38 0.88 -6.05 -10.27
N ARG A 39 -0.02 -5.53 -11.10
CA ARG A 39 -0.73 -6.32 -12.11
C ARG A 39 0.27 -6.94 -13.09
N TRP A 40 0.21 -8.27 -13.27
CA TRP A 40 1.06 -8.99 -14.22
C TRP A 40 2.55 -8.65 -14.10
N ALA A 41 3.13 -8.69 -12.90
CA ALA A 41 4.50 -8.24 -12.66
C ALA A 41 5.50 -8.80 -13.68
N HIS A 42 5.45 -10.11 -13.92
CA HIS A 42 6.22 -10.84 -14.93
C HIS A 42 5.34 -11.40 -16.07
N GLY A 43 4.25 -10.70 -16.39
CA GLY A 43 3.29 -11.10 -17.44
C GLY A 43 2.05 -11.83 -16.90
N PRO A 44 1.08 -12.16 -17.77
CA PRO A 44 -0.20 -12.74 -17.33
C PRO A 44 -0.10 -14.19 -16.81
N THR A 45 1.03 -14.86 -17.04
CA THR A 45 1.27 -16.26 -16.65
C THR A 45 2.61 -16.47 -15.94
N GLY A 46 3.33 -15.39 -15.64
CA GLY A 46 4.72 -15.47 -15.13
C GLY A 46 4.85 -15.45 -13.62
N ASP A 47 3.75 -15.29 -12.89
CA ASP A 47 3.71 -15.17 -11.43
C ASP A 47 2.64 -16.05 -10.82
N GLU A 48 2.74 -16.28 -9.52
CA GLU A 48 1.61 -16.64 -8.69
C GLU A 48 0.60 -15.50 -8.62
N GLU A 49 -0.69 -15.85 -8.73
CA GLU A 49 -1.80 -14.90 -8.72
C GLU A 49 -1.56 -13.66 -9.63
N PRO A 50 -1.14 -13.83 -10.90
CA PRO A 50 -0.82 -12.69 -11.76
C PRO A 50 -2.07 -11.84 -12.03
N GLY A 51 -3.23 -12.51 -11.93
CA GLY A 51 -4.58 -12.01 -12.12
C GLY A 51 -5.29 -11.50 -10.86
N ALA A 52 -4.70 -11.58 -9.66
CA ALA A 52 -5.36 -11.10 -8.44
C ALA A 52 -5.44 -9.56 -8.38
N ASP A 53 -6.26 -9.08 -7.45
CA ASP A 53 -6.62 -7.68 -7.34
C ASP A 53 -5.38 -6.79 -7.16
N PRO A 54 -5.21 -5.76 -8.00
CA PRO A 54 -4.08 -4.84 -7.97
C PRO A 54 -4.25 -3.85 -6.81
N VAL A 55 -4.11 -4.33 -5.58
CA VAL A 55 -4.33 -3.52 -4.39
C VAL A 55 -3.22 -2.50 -4.14
N VAL A 56 -3.55 -1.41 -3.48
CA VAL A 56 -2.64 -0.43 -2.87
C VAL A 56 -3.02 -0.29 -1.40
N TYR A 57 -2.03 -0.45 -0.53
CA TYR A 57 -2.17 -0.38 0.92
C TYR A 57 -1.15 0.60 1.50
N TRP A 58 -1.50 1.21 2.62
CA TRP A 58 -0.51 1.68 3.58
C TRP A 58 -0.55 0.83 4.86
N PHE A 59 0.55 0.79 5.58
CA PHE A 59 0.77 -0.02 6.75
C PHE A 59 1.26 0.87 7.88
N ARG A 60 0.41 1.01 8.91
CA ARG A 60 0.70 1.83 10.08
C ARG A 60 1.46 1.03 11.14
N PRO A 61 2.64 1.45 11.57
CA PRO A 61 3.32 0.80 12.67
C PRO A 61 2.66 1.18 14.00
N SER A 62 2.19 0.18 14.75
CA SER A 62 1.74 0.34 16.14
C SER A 62 2.70 -0.35 17.12
N ARG A 63 2.94 0.30 18.26
CA ARG A 63 3.81 -0.22 19.33
C ARG A 63 2.99 -0.99 20.35
N GLY A 64 3.37 -2.25 20.56
CA GLY A 64 2.79 -3.11 21.58
C GLY A 64 3.67 -3.26 22.84
N PRO A 65 3.24 -4.10 23.79
CA PRO A 65 4.02 -4.42 24.98
C PRO A 65 5.42 -4.94 24.65
N GLY A 66 6.40 -4.62 25.49
CA GLY A 66 7.76 -5.15 25.36
C GLY A 66 8.52 -4.70 24.10
N SER A 67 8.20 -3.51 23.57
CA SER A 67 8.78 -2.98 22.32
C SER A 67 8.41 -3.79 21.07
N SER A 68 7.33 -4.57 21.11
CA SER A 68 6.80 -5.21 19.90
C SER A 68 6.27 -4.14 18.93
N VAL A 69 6.42 -4.40 17.63
CA VAL A 69 5.87 -3.59 16.54
C VAL A 69 4.90 -4.45 15.75
N ARG A 70 3.76 -3.89 15.38
CA ARG A 70 2.80 -4.49 14.45
C ARG A 70 2.51 -3.49 13.34
N ASP A 71 2.33 -3.99 12.14
CA ASP A 71 1.89 -3.18 11.00
C ASP A 71 0.40 -3.41 10.79
N GLU A 72 -0.39 -2.35 10.91
CA GLU A 72 -1.83 -2.35 10.69
C GLU A 72 -2.12 -1.97 9.23
N PRO A 73 -2.68 -2.88 8.42
CA PRO A 73 -2.92 -2.61 7.01
C PRO A 73 -4.18 -1.77 6.79
N HIS A 74 -4.08 -0.79 5.91
CA HIS A 74 -5.18 0.07 5.48
C HIS A 74 -5.25 0.09 3.94
N LEU A 75 -6.37 -0.40 3.39
CA LEU A 75 -6.60 -0.41 1.94
C LEU A 75 -6.84 1.02 1.45
N ILE A 76 -6.08 1.44 0.44
CA ILE A 76 -6.30 2.71 -0.27
C ILE A 76 -7.23 2.47 -1.45
N ASP A 77 -6.92 1.46 -2.27
CA ASP A 77 -7.66 1.15 -3.49
C ASP A 77 -7.35 -0.30 -3.94
N ASP A 78 -8.33 -1.01 -4.51
CA ASP A 78 -8.22 -2.42 -4.92
C ASP A 78 -8.10 -2.63 -6.43
N ALA A 79 -8.06 -1.56 -7.23
CA ALA A 79 -8.16 -1.60 -8.69
C ALA A 79 -7.02 -0.86 -9.43
N SER A 80 -6.21 -0.08 -8.75
CA SER A 80 -5.17 0.79 -9.33
C SER A 80 -3.80 0.10 -9.40
N GLY A 81 -3.41 -0.55 -8.32
CA GLY A 81 -2.15 -1.26 -8.13
C GLY A 81 -0.91 -0.38 -8.21
N VAL A 82 0.25 -1.03 -8.08
CA VAL A 82 1.55 -0.38 -8.27
C VAL A 82 2.19 -0.79 -9.59
N GLY A 83 3.05 0.08 -10.14
CA GLY A 83 3.97 -0.28 -11.22
C GLY A 83 5.35 -0.55 -10.67
N VAL A 84 6.35 0.19 -11.16
CA VAL A 84 7.74 0.20 -10.65
C VAL A 84 8.00 1.40 -9.75
N GLN A 85 7.00 2.27 -9.58
CA GLN A 85 7.11 3.51 -8.82
C GLN A 85 5.80 3.78 -8.09
N ILE A 86 5.94 4.31 -6.88
CA ILE A 86 4.88 4.87 -6.05
C ILE A 86 5.49 6.09 -5.34
N ALA A 87 4.70 7.14 -5.15
CA ALA A 87 5.09 8.30 -4.35
C ALA A 87 4.06 8.54 -3.26
N ALA A 88 4.54 8.95 -2.08
CA ALA A 88 3.72 9.37 -0.96
C ALA A 88 4.21 10.74 -0.49
N THR A 89 3.47 11.81 -0.79
CA THR A 89 3.85 13.19 -0.49
C THR A 89 2.64 14.11 -0.60
N ASP A 90 2.67 15.27 0.05
CA ASP A 90 1.61 16.28 -0.04
C ASP A 90 1.61 16.91 -1.44
N LEU A 91 0.63 16.54 -2.27
CA LEU A 91 0.53 16.96 -3.67
C LEU A 91 -0.51 18.06 -3.87
N ASP A 92 -1.52 18.15 -3.01
CA ASP A 92 -2.56 19.17 -3.07
C ASP A 92 -2.33 20.37 -2.14
N GLY A 93 -1.32 20.29 -1.26
CA GLY A 93 -0.90 21.35 -0.35
C GLY A 93 -1.71 21.43 0.94
N ASP A 94 -2.49 20.39 1.29
CA ASP A 94 -3.30 20.37 2.51
C ASP A 94 -2.52 19.97 3.78
N GLY A 95 -1.24 19.62 3.62
CA GLY A 95 -0.35 19.22 4.70
C GLY A 95 -0.46 17.74 5.08
N THR A 96 -1.18 16.92 4.32
CA THR A 96 -1.27 15.47 4.48
C THR A 96 -0.68 14.76 3.26
N PRO A 97 0.09 13.67 3.43
CA PRO A 97 0.65 12.97 2.27
C PRO A 97 -0.43 12.26 1.46
N ASP A 98 -0.45 12.53 0.16
CA ASP A 98 -1.24 11.83 -0.86
C ASP A 98 -0.45 10.63 -1.42
N VAL A 99 -1.14 9.72 -2.11
CA VAL A 99 -0.50 8.57 -2.77
C VAL A 99 -0.68 8.63 -4.28
N LEU A 100 0.43 8.60 -5.02
CA LEU A 100 0.46 8.56 -6.48
C LEU A 100 1.04 7.22 -6.96
N THR A 101 0.29 6.50 -7.79
CA THR A 101 0.76 5.28 -8.46
C THR A 101 0.79 5.46 -9.97
N ALA A 102 1.80 4.86 -10.60
CA ALA A 102 1.83 4.63 -12.04
C ALA A 102 1.94 3.13 -12.28
N SER A 103 0.91 2.52 -12.85
CA SER A 103 0.77 1.06 -12.98
C SER A 103 0.43 0.65 -14.42
N LYS A 104 0.21 -0.65 -14.66
CA LYS A 104 -0.31 -1.13 -15.95
C LYS A 104 -1.74 -0.68 -16.23
N LEU A 105 -2.42 -0.14 -15.24
CA LEU A 105 -3.83 0.23 -15.29
C LEU A 105 -4.03 1.74 -15.46
N GLY A 106 -2.96 2.52 -15.35
CA GLY A 106 -2.98 3.98 -15.51
C GLY A 106 -2.12 4.69 -14.47
N THR A 107 -2.40 5.98 -14.30
CA THR A 107 -1.85 6.83 -13.24
C THR A 107 -2.99 7.23 -12.32
N PHE A 108 -2.83 7.00 -11.02
CA PHE A 108 -3.87 7.21 -10.03
C PHE A 108 -3.33 8.09 -8.90
N LEU A 109 -4.09 9.12 -8.54
CA LEU A 109 -3.85 9.96 -7.38
C LEU A 109 -4.94 9.68 -6.35
N SER A 110 -4.55 9.21 -5.18
CA SER A 110 -5.41 9.06 -4.02
C SER A 110 -5.14 10.24 -3.09
N LEU A 111 -6.08 11.18 -3.06
CA LEU A 111 -6.01 12.32 -2.15
C LEU A 111 -6.32 11.87 -0.73
N ASN A 112 -5.44 12.20 0.19
CA ASN A 112 -5.65 12.00 1.60
C ASN A 112 -6.28 13.27 2.18
N HIS A 113 -7.34 13.12 2.94
CA HIS A 113 -7.97 14.25 3.60
C HIS A 113 -8.13 13.92 5.06
N ARG A 114 -7.49 14.69 5.93
CA ARG A 114 -7.75 14.59 7.37
C ARG A 114 -9.21 14.93 7.64
N ALA A 115 -9.91 14.00 8.29
CA ALA A 115 -11.26 14.23 8.75
C ALA A 115 -11.27 15.35 9.81
N GLY A 116 -11.61 16.56 9.37
CA GLY A 116 -11.98 17.69 10.23
C GLY A 116 -10.83 18.43 10.90
N ARG A 117 -10.67 19.69 10.50
CA ARG A 117 -10.43 20.77 11.45
C ARG A 117 -11.65 21.67 11.48
#